data_AF-A0A1J4LY38-F1
#
_entry.id   AF-A0A1J4LY38-F1
#
_cell.length_a   1.000
_cell.length_b   1.000
_cell.length_c   1.000
_cell.angle_alpha   90.00
_cell.angle_beta   90.00
_cell.angle_gamma   90.00
#
_symmetry.space_group_name_H-M   'P 1'
#
loop_
_entity.id
_entity.type
_entity.pdbx_description
1 polymer ?
#
loop_
_entity_poly.entity_id
_entity_poly.type
_entity_poly.pdbx_seq_one_letter_code
_entity_poly.pdbx_strand_id
1 'polypeptide(L)'
;MITDARVLQPEFIPREVQHRDAEVNYLSNVLNPITNGGRADPALLHGPSGVGKTCIAQIRALHCWEAHPWVPNPEQVRLRQSAAE
;
A
#
# COMPACT_ATOMS: atom_id res chain seq x y z
N MET A 1 21.36 -22.21 -1.27
CA MET A 1 20.31 -22.80 -2.13
C MET A 1 19.05 -21.97 -1.97
N ILE A 2 18.49 -21.46 -3.06
CA ILE A 2 17.26 -20.65 -3.03
C ILE A 2 16.07 -21.62 -3.05
N THR A 3 15.16 -21.51 -2.07
CA THR A 3 13.99 -22.38 -1.93
C THR A 3 12.75 -21.84 -2.63
N ASP A 4 12.68 -20.53 -2.84
CA ASP A 4 11.62 -19.86 -3.58
C ASP A 4 12.22 -18.67 -4.35
N ALA A 5 12.21 -18.73 -5.68
CA ALA A 5 12.77 -17.68 -6.52
C ALA A 5 11.84 -16.47 -6.67
N ARG A 6 10.57 -16.59 -6.29
CA ARG A 6 9.58 -15.50 -6.41
C ARG A 6 9.92 -14.32 -5.52
N VAL A 7 10.58 -14.56 -4.39
CA VAL A 7 10.97 -13.51 -3.43
C VAL A 7 11.97 -12.48 -4.00
N LEU A 8 12.57 -12.79 -5.15
CA LEU A 8 13.50 -11.92 -5.85
C LEU A 8 12.85 -11.13 -6.99
N GLN A 9 11.58 -11.41 -7.31
CA GLN A 9 10.86 -10.71 -8.36
C GLN A 9 10.43 -9.32 -7.86
N PRO A 10 10.50 -8.26 -8.70
CA PRO A 10 10.07 -6.92 -8.31
C PRO A 10 8.61 -6.82 -7.86
N GLU A 11 7.76 -7.72 -8.35
CA GLU A 11 6.33 -7.80 -8.03
C GLU A 11 6.05 -8.52 -6.71
N PHE A 12 7.08 -9.11 -6.09
CA PHE A 12 6.93 -9.77 -4.81
C PHE A 12 6.72 -8.74 -3.70
N ILE A 13 5.59 -8.88 -3.02
CA ILE A 13 5.21 -8.06 -1.88
C ILE A 13 5.54 -8.86 -0.60
N PRO A 14 6.56 -8.46 0.17
CA PRO A 14 6.87 -9.12 1.44
C PRO A 14 5.80 -8.82 2.49
N ARG A 15 5.64 -9.72 3.47
CA ARG A 15 4.71 -9.52 4.59
C ARG A 15 5.11 -8.37 5.51
N GLU A 16 6.41 -8.15 5.66
CA GLU A 16 6.98 -7.11 6.51
C GLU A 16 8.19 -6.47 5.84
N VAL A 17 8.42 -5.18 6.10
CA VAL A 17 9.58 -4.44 5.63
C VAL A 17 10.43 -4.06 6.83
N GLN A 18 11.59 -4.68 6.95
CA GLN A 18 12.52 -4.42 8.05
C GLN A 18 13.06 -2.97 7.96
N HIS A 19 13.26 -2.35 9.13
CA HIS A 19 13.81 -1.00 9.29
C HIS A 19 12.95 0.13 8.68
N ARG A 20 11.65 -0.09 8.52
CA ARG A 20 10.70 0.88 7.96
C ARG A 20 9.45 1.08 8.83
N ASP A 21 9.55 0.74 10.11
CA ASP A 21 8.42 0.78 11.04
C ASP A 21 7.83 2.19 11.16
N ALA A 22 8.66 3.23 11.16
CA ALA A 22 8.21 4.61 11.27
C ALA A 22 7.37 5.04 10.05
N GLU A 23 7.86 4.74 8.84
CA GLU A 23 7.16 5.06 7.59
C GLU A 23 5.88 4.24 7.43
N VAL A 24 5.92 2.96 7.81
CA VAL A 24 4.74 2.09 7.82
C VAL A 24 3.70 2.61 8.80
N ASN A 25 4.09 3.01 10.02
CA ASN A 25 3.19 3.56 11.02
C ASN A 25 2.60 4.90 10.58
N TYR A 26 3.42 5.78 10.00
CA TYR A 26 2.96 7.07 9.47
C TYR A 26 1.89 6.86 8.39
N LEU A 27 2.19 6.03 7.38
CA LEU A 27 1.24 5.75 6.30
C LEU A 27 -0.04 5.07 6.83
N SER A 28 0.10 4.21 7.85
CA SER A 28 -1.03 3.56 8.51
C SER A 28 -1.96 4.56 9.19
N ASN A 29 -1.40 5.55 9.87
CA ASN A 29 -2.17 6.59 10.55
C ASN A 29 -2.88 7.50 9.55
N VAL A 30 -2.19 7.92 8.47
CA VAL A 30 -2.79 8.75 7.42
C VAL A 30 -3.96 8.04 6.74
N LEU A 31 -3.84 6.73 6.51
CA LEU A 31 -4.89 5.91 5.90
C LEU A 31 -5.93 5.37 6.89
N ASN A 32 -5.80 5.61 8.20
CA ASN A 32 -6.77 5.11 9.17
C ASN A 32 -8.20 5.71 9.01
N PRO A 33 -8.40 6.94 8.51
CA PRO A 33 -9.76 7.43 8.29
C PRO A 33 -10.54 6.62 7.23
N ILE A 34 -9.89 6.13 6.16
CA ILE A 34 -10.60 5.38 5.10
C ILE A 34 -11.11 4.03 5.57
N THR A 35 -10.44 3.41 6.56
CA THR A 35 -10.90 2.15 7.14
C THR A 35 -12.21 2.34 7.91
N ASN A 36 -12.44 3.54 8.47
CA ASN A 36 -13.63 3.89 9.23
C ASN A 36 -14.72 4.60 8.39
N GLY A 37 -14.62 4.55 7.06
CA GLY A 37 -15.55 5.22 6.15
C GLY A 37 -15.38 6.74 6.03
N GLY A 38 -14.33 7.29 6.63
CA GLY A 38 -13.92 8.68 6.50
C GLY A 38 -13.01 8.93 5.29
N ARG A 39 -12.59 10.18 5.11
CA ARG A 39 -11.63 10.58 4.07
C ARG A 39 -10.23 10.67 4.67
N ALA A 40 -9.26 10.03 4.03
CA ALA A 40 -7.84 10.18 4.39
C ALA A 40 -7.22 11.37 3.66
N ASP A 41 -6.20 11.96 4.29
CA ASP A 41 -5.36 12.97 3.67
C ASP A 41 -4.37 12.31 2.68
N PRO A 42 -3.99 13.01 1.60
CA PRO A 42 -2.99 12.50 0.68
C PRO A 42 -1.61 12.42 1.34
N ALA A 43 -0.93 11.28 1.19
CA ALA A 43 0.45 11.10 1.60
C ALA A 43 1.39 11.10 0.38
N LEU A 44 2.53 11.80 0.49
CA LEU A 44 3.58 11.79 -0.53
C LEU A 44 4.81 11.05 0.01
N LEU A 45 5.16 9.94 -0.63
CA LEU A 45 6.37 9.17 -0.32
C LEU A 45 7.54 9.65 -1.19
N HIS A 46 8.56 10.26 -0.60
CA HIS A 46 9.74 10.76 -1.30
C HIS A 46 11.04 10.09 -0.82
N GLY A 47 12.08 10.11 -1.67
CA GLY A 47 13.40 9.55 -1.36
C GLY A 47 14.09 8.89 -2.56
N PRO A 48 15.36 8.49 -2.42
CA PRO A 48 16.14 7.88 -3.50
C PRO A 48 15.50 6.62 -4.11
N SER A 49 15.90 6.24 -5.32
CA SER A 49 15.45 4.98 -5.92
C SER A 49 15.88 3.78 -5.07
N GLY A 50 15.10 2.71 -5.06
CA GLY A 50 15.43 1.47 -4.34
C GLY A 50 15.21 1.47 -2.82
N VAL A 51 14.77 2.58 -2.21
CA VAL A 51 14.60 2.65 -0.72
C VAL A 51 13.31 1.99 -0.19
N GLY A 52 12.51 1.36 -1.06
CA GLY A 52 11.29 0.64 -0.65
C GLY A 52 9.99 1.43 -0.69
N LYS A 53 9.96 2.66 -1.24
CA LYS A 53 8.75 3.51 -1.30
C LYS A 53 7.54 2.79 -1.92
N THR A 54 7.74 2.20 -3.10
CA THR A 54 6.70 1.46 -3.83
C THR A 54 6.27 0.21 -3.06
N CYS A 55 7.21 -0.50 -2.46
CA CYS A 55 6.96 -1.71 -1.67
C CYS A 55 6.08 -1.39 -0.44
N ILE A 56 6.42 -0.36 0.33
CA ILE A 56 5.65 0.07 1.51
C ILE A 56 4.23 0.50 1.11
N ALA A 57 4.08 1.25 0.02
CA ALA A 57 2.77 1.67 -0.47
C ALA A 57 1.88 0.47 -0.83
N GLN A 58 2.42 -0.52 -1.53
CA GLN A 58 1.69 -1.73 -1.93
C GLN A 58 1.31 -2.59 -0.72
N ILE A 59 2.23 -2.84 0.20
CA ILE A 59 1.95 -3.62 1.42
C ILE A 59 0.83 -2.96 2.21
N ARG A 60 0.90 -1.64 2.40
CA ARG A 60 -0.11 -0.96 3.20
C ARG A 60 -1.48 -0.96 2.54
N ALA A 61 -1.54 -0.81 1.22
CA ALA A 61 -2.79 -0.92 0.48
C ALA A 61 -3.37 -2.34 0.58
N LEU A 62 -2.54 -3.37 0.40
CA LEU A 62 -2.96 -4.76 0.49
C LEU A 62 -3.49 -5.11 1.89
N HIS A 63 -2.74 -4.80 2.94
CA HIS A 63 -3.18 -5.02 4.32
C HIS A 63 -4.46 -4.25 4.65
N CYS A 64 -4.63 -3.04 4.10
CA CYS A 64 -5.85 -2.27 4.27
C CYS A 64 -7.07 -3.00 3.68
N TRP A 65 -6.96 -3.55 2.47
CA TRP A 65 -8.05 -4.31 1.83
C TRP A 65 -8.31 -5.67 2.46
N GLU A 66 -7.27 -6.37 2.90
CA GLU A 66 -7.44 -7.65 3.61
C GLU A 66 -8.23 -7.47 4.90
N ALA A 67 -7.97 -6.39 5.65
CA ALA A 67 -8.68 -6.10 6.89
C ALA A 67 -10.04 -5.39 6.67
N HIS A 68 -10.23 -4.68 5.56
CA HIS A 68 -11.41 -3.85 5.31
C HIS A 68 -11.92 -4.03 3.86
N PRO A 69 -12.68 -5.10 3.56
CA PRO A 69 -13.14 -5.41 2.20
C PRO A 69 -14.04 -4.35 1.55
N TRP A 70 -14.61 -3.43 2.34
CA TRP A 70 -15.43 -2.32 1.85
C TRP A 70 -14.61 -1.13 1.32
N VAL A 71 -13.32 -1.07 1.66
CA VAL A 71 -12.44 -0.03 1.11
C VAL A 71 -12.21 -0.34 -0.36
N PRO A 72 -12.56 0.56 -1.28
CA PRO A 72 -12.47 0.28 -2.71
C PRO A 72 -11.02 0.07 -3.14
N ASN A 73 -10.80 -0.95 -3.97
CA ASN A 73 -9.51 -1.25 -4.57
C ASN A 73 -9.19 -0.25 -5.72
N PRO A 74 -7.96 -0.19 -6.25
CA PRO A 74 -7.54 0.84 -7.18
C PRO A 74 -8.24 0.69 -8.54
N GLU A 75 -8.61 -0.53 -8.92
CA GLU A 75 -9.39 -0.78 -10.13
C GLU A 75 -10.80 -0.22 -9.99
N GLN A 76 -11.46 -0.45 -8.86
CA GLN A 76 -12.79 0.11 -8.55
C GLN A 76 -12.75 1.64 -8.50
N VAL A 77 -11.69 2.24 -7.96
CA VAL A 77 -11.51 3.70 -7.97
C VAL A 77 -11.31 4.21 -9.40
N ARG A 78 -10.48 3.53 -10.21
CA ARG A 78 -10.19 3.92 -11.60
C ARG A 78 -11.44 3.83 -12.47
N LEU A 79 -12.23 2.77 -12.32
CA LEU A 79 -13.52 2.59 -13.02
C LEU A 79 -14.52 3.70 -12.70
N ARG A 80 -14.59 4.14 -11.43
CA ARG A 80 -15.44 5.26 -11.02
C ARG A 80 -15.00 6.59 -11.62
N GLN A 81 -13.70 6.82 -11.78
CA GLN A 81 -13.18 8.04 -12.39
C GLN A 81 -13.48 8.09 -13.89
N SER A 82 -13.30 6.97 -14.61
CA SER A 82 -13.61 6.88 -16.05
C SER A 82 -15.12 6.93 -16.38
N ALA A 83 -15.99 6.65 -15.40
CA ALA A 83 -17.44 6.74 -15.57
C ALA A 83 -18.00 8.14 -15.23
N ALA A 84 -17.16 9.02 -14.66
CA ALA A 84 -17.51 10.39 -14.30
C ALA A 84 -17.07 11.42 -15.35
N GLU A 85 -16.52 10.96 -16.47
CA GLU A 85 -16.02 11.72 -17.62
C GLU A 85 -16.90 11.41 -18.86
#